data_AF-A0A023BRB7-F1
#
_entry.id   AF-A0A023BRB7-F1
#
_cell.length_a   1.000
_cell.length_b   1.000
_cell.length_c   1.000
_cell.angle_alpha   90.00
_cell.angle_beta   90.00
_cell.angle_gamma   90.00
#
_symmetry.space_group_name_H-M   'P 1'
#
loop_
_entity.id
_entity.type
_entity.pdbx_description
1 polymer ?
#
loop_
_entity_poly.entity_id
_entity_poly.type
_entity_poly.pdbx_seq_one_letter_code
_entity_poly.pdbx_strand_id
1 'polypeptide(L)'
;MSTNAYSDSPHCGSKLTKEELEFEKIKQEIKTIKTNRRLGNFKWISAVIGTIILFFIIQRPESILNRKSSQETINKERASMVLKLIENGSNSKDLLIGLKVIKKSYPESDNKWISDLIDFFETRAHIEDRILKSKLEARILNLQEDSILLANRKRKATTWDELKDIKESTINNNKHMISTKIQLDSLFGLGLKFN
;
A
#
# COMPACT_ATOMS: atom_id res chain seq x y z
N MET A 1 -78.84 -60.47 -3.50
CA MET A 1 -79.10 -60.95 -4.88
C MET A 1 -78.78 -59.81 -5.86
N SER A 2 -77.62 -59.87 -6.50
CA SER A 2 -77.36 -59.27 -7.81
C SER A 2 -76.07 -59.89 -8.34
N THR A 3 -76.19 -60.51 -9.50
CA THR A 3 -75.23 -61.41 -10.15
C THR A 3 -74.20 -60.62 -10.95
N ASN A 4 -72.91 -60.75 -10.62
CA ASN A 4 -71.83 -60.27 -11.48
C ASN A 4 -71.63 -61.25 -12.64
N ALA A 5 -72.02 -60.81 -13.83
CA ALA A 5 -71.80 -61.51 -15.09
C ALA A 5 -70.32 -61.37 -15.49
N TYR A 6 -69.58 -62.48 -15.46
CA TYR A 6 -68.30 -62.62 -16.15
C TYR A 6 -68.57 -62.65 -17.66
N SER A 7 -68.19 -61.57 -18.36
CA SER A 7 -68.10 -61.59 -19.82
C SER A 7 -66.73 -62.14 -20.22
N ASP A 8 -66.66 -63.46 -20.40
CA ASP A 8 -65.57 -64.10 -21.12
C ASP A 8 -65.59 -63.60 -22.58
N SER A 9 -64.69 -62.66 -22.90
CA SER A 9 -64.34 -62.36 -24.28
C SER A 9 -63.26 -63.34 -24.73
N PRO A 10 -63.49 -64.12 -25.80
CA PRO A 10 -62.43 -64.91 -26.41
C PRO A 10 -61.45 -63.95 -27.07
N HIS A 11 -60.30 -63.70 -26.42
CA HIS A 11 -59.15 -63.10 -27.07
C HIS A 11 -58.71 -64.02 -28.20
N CYS A 12 -59.22 -63.73 -29.39
CA CYS A 12 -58.73 -64.27 -30.65
C CYS A 12 -57.26 -63.85 -30.77
N GLY A 13 -56.36 -64.74 -30.37
CA GLY A 13 -54.93 -64.62 -30.59
C GLY A 13 -54.65 -64.71 -32.07
N SER A 14 -54.78 -63.60 -32.79
CA SER A 14 -54.16 -63.43 -34.10
C SER A 14 -52.67 -63.65 -33.89
N LYS A 15 -52.15 -64.79 -34.37
CA LYS A 15 -50.72 -65.05 -34.42
C LYS A 15 -50.10 -63.94 -35.27
N LEU A 16 -49.53 -62.93 -34.60
CA LEU A 16 -48.70 -61.91 -35.23
C LEU A 16 -47.69 -62.62 -36.12
N THR A 17 -47.63 -62.19 -37.38
CA THR A 17 -46.69 -62.76 -38.35
C THR A 17 -45.26 -62.53 -37.85
N LYS A 18 -44.33 -63.44 -38.15
CA LYS A 18 -42.93 -63.34 -37.66
C LYS A 18 -42.31 -61.98 -37.98
N GLU A 19 -42.69 -61.40 -39.13
CA GLU A 19 -42.23 -60.11 -39.61
C GLU A 19 -42.69 -58.94 -38.73
N GLU A 20 -43.93 -58.95 -38.21
CA GLU A 20 -44.44 -57.91 -37.31
C GLU A 20 -43.71 -57.93 -35.95
N LEU A 21 -43.35 -59.13 -35.47
CA LEU A 21 -42.64 -59.34 -34.21
C LEU A 21 -41.18 -58.87 -34.31
N GLU A 22 -40.54 -59.07 -35.46
CA GLU A 22 -39.22 -58.50 -35.76
C GLU A 22 -39.27 -56.98 -35.88
N PHE A 23 -40.32 -56.43 -36.49
CA PHE A 23 -40.50 -54.98 -36.61
C PHE A 23 -40.71 -54.31 -35.24
N GLU A 24 -41.46 -54.92 -34.33
CA GLU A 24 -41.61 -54.44 -32.96
C GLU A 24 -40.29 -54.48 -32.18
N LYS A 25 -39.48 -55.53 -32.32
CA LYS A 25 -38.15 -55.62 -31.69
C LYS A 25 -37.23 -54.51 -32.18
N ILE A 26 -37.15 -54.28 -33.48
CA ILE A 26 -36.33 -53.20 -34.07
C ILE A 26 -36.79 -51.85 -33.53
N LYS A 27 -38.11 -51.63 -33.40
CA LYS A 27 -38.66 -50.38 -32.86
C LYS A 27 -38.32 -50.18 -31.37
N GLN A 28 -38.31 -51.27 -30.59
CA GLN A 28 -37.87 -51.24 -29.19
C GLN A 28 -36.37 -50.96 -29.07
N GLU A 29 -35.53 -51.59 -29.91
CA GLU A 29 -34.08 -51.36 -29.94
C GLU A 29 -33.73 -49.92 -30.34
N ILE A 30 -34.41 -49.35 -31.33
CA ILE A 30 -34.23 -47.93 -31.71
C ILE A 30 -34.61 -47.01 -30.53
N LYS A 31 -35.67 -47.35 -29.79
CA LYS A 31 -36.12 -46.56 -28.65
C LYS A 31 -35.14 -46.63 -27.49
N THR A 32 -34.59 -47.81 -27.17
CA THR A 32 -33.58 -47.98 -26.12
C THR A 32 -32.25 -47.34 -26.49
N ILE A 33 -31.83 -47.40 -27.76
CA ILE A 33 -30.64 -46.69 -28.24
C ILE A 33 -30.82 -45.18 -28.07
N LYS A 34 -32.00 -44.63 -28.42
CA LYS A 34 -32.29 -43.19 -28.29
C LYS A 34 -32.30 -42.73 -26.84
N THR A 35 -32.83 -43.52 -25.91
CA THR A 35 -32.81 -43.18 -24.47
C THR A 35 -31.40 -43.31 -23.88
N ASN A 36 -30.64 -44.36 -24.24
CA ASN A 36 -29.26 -44.50 -23.80
C ASN A 36 -28.36 -43.37 -24.30
N ARG A 37 -28.54 -42.90 -25.54
CA ARG A 37 -27.80 -41.74 -26.05
C ARG A 37 -28.06 -40.47 -25.25
N ARG A 38 -29.33 -40.22 -24.87
CA ARG A 38 -29.69 -39.06 -24.04
C ARG A 38 -29.10 -39.16 -22.64
N LEU A 39 -29.19 -40.32 -22.00
CA LEU A 39 -28.59 -40.57 -20.69
C LEU A 39 -27.06 -40.42 -20.73
N GLY A 40 -26.42 -40.94 -21.78
CA GLY A 40 -24.98 -40.77 -22.01
C GLY A 40 -24.57 -39.31 -22.11
N ASN A 41 -25.32 -38.51 -22.88
CA ASN A 41 -25.05 -37.07 -23.02
C ASN A 41 -25.22 -36.32 -21.70
N PHE A 42 -26.27 -36.61 -20.93
CA PHE A 42 -26.47 -35.99 -19.62
C PHE A 42 -25.32 -36.29 -18.64
N LYS A 43 -24.85 -37.54 -18.63
CA LYS A 43 -23.72 -37.95 -17.79
C LYS A 43 -22.43 -37.24 -18.18
N TRP A 44 -22.22 -37.01 -19.48
CA TRP A 44 -21.07 -36.27 -19.98
C TRP A 44 -21.13 -34.80 -19.57
N ILE A 45 -22.29 -34.16 -19.73
CA ILE A 45 -22.51 -32.76 -19.33
C ILE A 45 -22.30 -32.58 -17.82
N SER A 46 -22.85 -33.49 -17.00
CA SER A 46 -22.67 -33.41 -15.54
C SER A 46 -21.21 -33.57 -15.13
N ALA A 47 -20.45 -34.44 -15.82
CA ALA A 47 -19.03 -34.60 -15.56
C ALA A 47 -18.26 -33.30 -15.86
N VAL A 48 -18.52 -32.68 -17.02
CA VAL A 48 -17.88 -31.41 -17.42
C VAL A 48 -18.19 -30.29 -16.43
N ILE A 49 -19.46 -30.12 -16.06
CA ILE A 49 -19.87 -29.08 -15.10
C ILE A 49 -19.22 -29.33 -13.73
N GLY A 50 -19.22 -30.58 -13.27
CA GLY A 50 -18.56 -30.97 -12.01
C GLY A 50 -17.08 -30.63 -12.01
N THR A 51 -16.36 -30.92 -13.11
CA THR A 51 -14.94 -30.57 -13.25
C THR A 51 -14.72 -29.06 -13.26
N ILE A 52 -15.55 -28.28 -13.95
CA ILE A 52 -15.44 -26.81 -13.99
C ILE A 52 -15.64 -26.23 -12.58
N ILE A 53 -16.66 -26.68 -11.85
CA ILE A 53 -16.92 -26.22 -10.47
C ILE A 53 -15.76 -26.59 -9.55
N LEU A 54 -15.28 -27.83 -9.64
CA LEU A 54 -14.13 -28.29 -8.85
C LEU A 54 -12.87 -27.46 -9.16
N PHE A 55 -12.65 -27.14 -10.43
CA PHE A 55 -11.56 -26.28 -10.87
C PHE A 55 -11.68 -24.87 -10.29
N PHE A 56 -12.87 -24.26 -10.28
CA PHE A 56 -13.09 -22.96 -9.63
C PHE A 56 -12.90 -23.00 -8.12
N ILE A 57 -13.22 -24.11 -7.45
CA ILE A 57 -13.04 -24.26 -6.01
C ILE A 57 -11.55 -24.43 -5.67
N ILE A 58 -10.82 -25.26 -6.42
CA ILE A 58 -9.39 -25.53 -6.19
C ILE A 58 -8.52 -24.36 -6.64
N GLN A 59 -8.85 -23.72 -7.76
CA GLN A 59 -8.13 -22.55 -8.26
C GLN A 59 -8.56 -21.25 -7.58
N ARG A 60 -9.64 -21.23 -6.78
CA ARG A 60 -9.89 -20.07 -5.94
C ARG A 60 -8.67 -19.96 -5.04
N PRO A 61 -7.84 -18.90 -5.18
CA PRO A 61 -6.79 -18.67 -4.20
C PRO A 61 -7.48 -18.63 -2.85
N GLU A 62 -6.86 -19.17 -1.80
CA GLU A 62 -7.39 -19.29 -0.43
C GLU A 62 -7.68 -17.90 0.21
N SER A 63 -8.49 -17.08 -0.46
CA SER A 63 -8.39 -15.62 -0.54
C SER A 63 -9.19 -14.92 0.54
N ILE A 64 -9.73 -15.65 1.51
CA ILE A 64 -10.44 -15.04 2.63
C ILE A 64 -9.73 -15.38 3.94
N LEU A 65 -9.34 -16.63 4.14
CA LEU A 65 -8.59 -17.04 5.32
C LEU A 65 -7.11 -16.63 5.23
N ASN A 66 -6.48 -16.88 4.07
CA ASN A 66 -5.08 -16.50 3.86
C ASN A 66 -4.91 -14.99 3.65
N ARG A 67 -5.96 -14.29 3.21
CA ARG A 67 -5.92 -12.82 3.04
C ARG A 67 -5.87 -12.09 4.38
N LYS A 68 -6.55 -12.59 5.42
CA LYS A 68 -6.41 -12.06 6.79
C LYS A 68 -5.03 -12.33 7.38
N SER A 69 -4.52 -13.56 7.22
CA SER A 69 -3.15 -13.91 7.66
C SER A 69 -2.08 -13.10 6.90
N SER A 70 -2.28 -12.88 5.60
CA SER A 70 -1.43 -12.04 4.76
C SER A 70 -1.47 -10.59 5.23
N GLN A 71 -2.64 -10.04 5.55
CA GLN A 71 -2.76 -8.66 5.99
C GLN A 71 -2.15 -8.43 7.38
N GLU A 72 -2.30 -9.39 8.30
CA GLU A 72 -1.60 -9.36 9.58
C GLU A 72 -0.07 -9.40 9.40
N THR A 73 0.42 -10.29 8.52
CA THR A 73 1.85 -10.42 8.21
C THR A 73 2.40 -9.14 7.59
N ILE A 74 1.66 -8.55 6.64
CA ILE A 74 2.00 -7.27 6.00
C ILE A 74 2.02 -6.13 7.04
N ASN A 75 1.03 -6.08 7.94
CA ASN A 75 0.98 -5.07 8.99
C ASN A 75 2.16 -5.20 9.97
N LYS A 76 2.54 -6.43 10.33
CA LYS A 76 3.70 -6.71 11.17
C LYS A 76 5.01 -6.31 10.49
N GLU A 77 5.14 -6.59 9.20
CA GLU A 77 6.28 -6.16 8.40
C GLU A 77 6.39 -4.64 8.33
N ARG A 78 5.28 -3.94 8.04
CA ARG A 78 5.21 -2.46 8.05
C ARG A 78 5.62 -1.88 9.39
N ALA A 79 5.07 -2.40 10.48
CA ALA A 79 5.41 -1.94 11.82
C ALA A 79 6.91 -2.14 12.11
N SER A 80 7.48 -3.28 11.71
CA SER A 80 8.92 -3.54 11.85
C SER A 80 9.77 -2.55 11.04
N MET A 81 9.38 -2.25 9.79
CA MET A 81 10.09 -1.27 8.97
C MET A 81 10.04 0.14 9.56
N VAL A 82 8.87 0.58 10.02
CA VAL A 82 8.69 1.89 10.67
C VAL A 82 9.53 1.98 11.94
N LEU A 83 9.55 0.92 12.76
CA LEU A 83 10.33 0.90 14.00
C LEU A 83 11.83 0.96 13.71
N LYS A 84 12.32 0.22 12.72
CA LYS A 84 13.73 0.31 12.25
C LYS A 84 14.08 1.69 11.72
N LEU A 85 13.14 2.37 11.07
CA LEU A 85 13.33 3.76 10.61
C LEU A 85 13.44 4.73 11.77
N ILE A 86 12.62 4.56 12.81
CA ILE A 86 12.68 5.38 14.02
C ILE A 86 13.98 5.13 14.80
N GLU A 87 14.42 3.88 14.88
CA GLU A 87 15.64 3.51 15.61
C GLU A 87 16.92 4.00 14.92
N ASN A 88 16.98 3.92 13.58
CA ASN A 88 18.16 4.32 12.81
C ASN A 88 18.14 5.78 12.36
N GLY A 89 16.98 6.42 12.33
CA GLY A 89 16.80 7.78 11.82
C GLY A 89 17.11 8.83 12.89
N SER A 90 18.26 9.50 12.80
CA SER A 90 18.58 10.63 13.68
C SER A 90 17.91 11.95 13.26
N ASN A 91 17.54 12.07 11.98
CA ASN A 91 17.04 13.30 11.37
C ASN A 91 15.56 13.18 11.00
N SER A 92 14.75 14.15 11.45
CA SER A 92 13.31 14.25 11.18
C SER A 92 13.00 14.19 9.67
N LYS A 93 13.88 14.73 8.81
CA LYS A 93 13.67 14.75 7.34
C LYS A 93 13.85 13.37 6.70
N ASP A 94 14.87 12.62 7.11
CA ASP A 94 15.13 11.28 6.56
C ASP A 94 14.04 10.29 6.98
N LEU A 95 13.57 10.42 8.23
CA LEU A 95 12.45 9.67 8.78
C LEU A 95 11.15 9.90 7.96
N LEU A 96 10.91 11.16 7.58
CA LEU A 96 9.77 11.57 6.76
C LEU A 96 9.78 10.96 5.36
N ILE A 97 10.95 10.95 4.72
CA ILE A 97 11.15 10.32 3.42
C ILE A 97 10.89 8.82 3.52
N GLY A 98 11.45 8.16 4.54
CA GLY A 98 11.23 6.73 4.78
C GLY A 98 9.76 6.38 5.01
N LEU A 99 9.05 7.17 5.82
CA LEU A 99 7.61 6.99 6.05
C LEU A 99 6.79 7.20 4.76
N LYS A 100 7.13 8.19 3.93
CA LYS A 100 6.48 8.42 2.63
C LYS A 100 6.71 7.26 1.66
N VAL A 101 7.93 6.70 1.64
CA VAL A 101 8.25 5.50 0.84
C VAL A 101 7.42 4.31 1.31
N ILE A 102 7.36 4.03 2.62
CA ILE A 102 6.56 2.93 3.16
C ILE A 102 5.07 3.09 2.79
N LYS A 103 4.51 4.30 2.94
CA LYS A 103 3.12 4.59 2.57
C LYS A 103 2.84 4.31 1.09
N LYS A 104 3.79 4.63 0.19
CA LYS A 104 3.64 4.43 -1.25
C LYS A 104 3.83 2.96 -1.68
N SER A 105 4.76 2.24 -1.03
CA SER A 105 5.02 0.83 -1.32
C SER A 105 3.88 -0.09 -0.88
N TYR A 106 3.04 0.35 0.06
CA TYR A 106 1.94 -0.45 0.59
C TYR A 106 0.60 0.34 0.62
N PRO A 107 -0.08 0.49 -0.53
CA PRO A 107 -1.26 1.36 -0.67
C PRO A 107 -2.57 0.79 -0.08
N GLU A 108 -2.52 -0.18 0.84
CA GLU A 108 -3.74 -0.75 1.42
C GLU A 108 -4.54 0.26 2.26
N SER A 109 -5.85 0.03 2.35
CA SER A 109 -6.86 0.98 2.82
C SER A 109 -6.77 1.42 4.30
N ASP A 110 -5.96 0.75 5.14
CA ASP A 110 -5.95 0.94 6.60
C ASP A 110 -4.66 1.59 7.14
N ASN A 111 -4.16 2.62 6.44
CA ASN A 111 -2.90 3.30 6.76
C ASN A 111 -3.06 4.61 7.57
N LYS A 112 -4.11 4.73 8.38
CA LYS A 112 -4.38 5.96 9.14
C LYS A 112 -3.22 6.32 10.07
N TRP A 113 -2.72 5.34 10.82
CA TRP A 113 -1.61 5.51 11.76
C TRP A 113 -0.28 5.94 11.11
N ILE A 114 0.01 5.49 9.88
CA ILE A 114 1.20 5.94 9.12
C ILE A 114 1.05 7.41 8.74
N SER A 115 -0.17 7.83 8.38
CA SER A 115 -0.45 9.23 8.05
C SER A 115 -0.32 10.11 9.29
N ASP A 116 -0.85 9.67 10.44
CA ASP A 116 -0.70 10.38 11.71
C ASP A 116 0.79 10.54 12.10
N LEU A 117 1.61 9.52 11.86
CA LEU A 117 3.07 9.59 12.05
C LEU A 117 3.73 10.60 11.12
N ILE A 118 3.36 10.61 9.83
CA ILE A 118 3.89 11.59 8.87
C ILE A 118 3.56 13.01 9.34
N ASP A 119 2.30 13.26 9.72
CA ASP A 119 1.85 14.58 10.16
C ASP A 119 2.58 15.03 11.44
N PHE A 120 2.81 14.11 12.38
CA PHE A 120 3.60 14.37 13.58
C PHE A 120 5.04 14.77 13.25
N PHE A 121 5.72 14.02 12.37
CA PHE A 121 7.10 14.32 11.99
C PHE A 121 7.21 15.57 11.11
N GLU A 122 6.22 15.87 10.28
CA GLU A 122 6.15 17.15 9.53
C GLU A 122 6.02 18.33 10.48
N THR A 123 5.14 18.23 11.47
CA THR A 123 4.98 19.26 12.51
C THR A 123 6.27 19.47 13.29
N ARG A 124 6.93 18.37 13.70
CA ARG A 124 8.20 18.42 14.42
C ARG A 124 9.31 19.07 13.59
N ALA A 125 9.46 18.68 12.33
CA ALA A 125 10.45 19.25 11.42
C ALA A 125 10.23 20.77 11.23
N HIS A 126 8.98 21.21 11.12
CA HIS A 126 8.65 22.64 11.04
C HIS A 126 9.02 23.41 12.31
N ILE A 127 8.81 22.82 13.48
CA ILE A 127 9.20 23.44 14.75
C ILE A 127 10.73 23.55 14.86
N GLU A 128 11.45 22.48 14.50
CA GLU A 128 12.92 22.46 14.48
C GLU A 128 13.48 23.54 13.54
N ASP A 129 12.92 23.68 12.33
CA ASP A 129 13.33 24.71 11.37
C ASP A 129 13.05 26.13 11.91
N ARG A 130 11.92 26.36 12.59
CA ARG A 130 11.61 27.67 13.22
C ARG A 130 12.57 28.01 14.36
N ILE A 131 12.90 27.03 15.21
CA ILE A 131 13.86 27.21 16.31
C ILE A 131 15.25 27.51 15.76
N LEU A 132 15.66 26.81 14.71
CA LEU A 132 16.95 27.03 14.08
C LEU A 132 17.02 28.43 13.46
N LYS A 133 15.94 28.87 12.80
CA LYS A 133 15.81 30.22 12.25
C LYS A 133 15.89 31.30 13.34
N SER A 134 15.16 31.17 14.45
CA SER A 134 15.17 32.17 15.53
C SER A 134 16.53 32.25 16.23
N LYS A 135 17.19 31.11 16.45
CA LYS A 135 18.55 31.05 17.02
C LYS A 135 19.57 31.75 16.12
N LEU A 136 19.41 31.62 14.81
CA LEU A 136 20.26 32.25 13.82
C LEU A 136 20.02 33.77 13.75
N GLU A 137 18.76 34.21 13.75
CA GLU A 137 18.39 35.64 13.83
C GLU A 137 18.97 36.30 15.09
N ALA A 138 18.84 35.67 16.25
CA ALA A 138 19.45 36.15 17.50
C ALA A 138 20.98 36.28 17.39
N ARG A 139 21.65 35.33 16.72
CA ARG A 139 23.10 35.38 16.51
C ARG A 139 23.50 36.55 15.60
N ILE A 140 22.71 36.86 14.57
CA ILE A 140 22.95 38.00 13.68
C ILE A 140 22.81 39.31 14.45
N LEU A 141 21.76 39.45 15.28
CA LEU A 141 21.55 40.65 16.09
C LEU A 141 22.71 40.88 17.08
N ASN A 142 23.18 39.84 17.77
CA ASN A 142 24.34 39.96 18.65
C ASN A 142 25.60 40.43 17.90
N LEU A 143 25.84 39.90 16.70
CA LEU A 143 26.97 40.34 15.86
C LEU A 143 26.83 41.81 15.42
N GLN A 144 25.61 42.28 15.17
CA GLN A 144 25.35 43.69 14.86
C GLN A 144 25.61 44.58 16.09
N GLU A 145 25.15 44.18 17.27
CA GLU A 145 25.40 44.89 18.53
C GLU A 145 26.92 45.02 18.80
N ASP A 146 27.66 43.92 18.69
CA ASP A 146 29.11 43.90 18.83
C ASP A 146 29.80 44.86 17.84
N SER A 147 29.33 44.91 16.60
CA SER A 147 29.88 45.81 15.58
C SER A 147 29.66 47.30 15.92
N ILE A 148 28.50 47.64 16.49
CA ILE A 148 28.16 49.00 16.92
C ILE A 148 29.02 49.39 18.14
N LEU A 149 29.18 48.50 19.11
CA LEU A 149 30.04 48.71 20.27
C LEU A 149 31.49 48.97 19.86
N LEU A 150 32.01 48.22 18.90
CA LEU A 150 33.35 48.43 18.34
C LEU A 150 33.47 49.77 17.60
N ALA A 151 32.47 50.15 16.80
CA ALA A 151 32.46 51.44 16.13
C ALA A 151 32.45 52.60 17.14
N ASN A 152 31.70 52.48 18.22
CA ASN A 152 31.66 53.46 19.31
C ASN A 152 32.99 53.52 20.08
N ARG A 153 33.63 52.38 20.38
CA ARG A 153 34.99 52.35 20.94
C ARG A 153 35.99 53.05 20.02
N LYS A 154 35.91 52.81 18.71
CA LYS A 154 36.79 53.45 17.71
C LYS A 154 36.70 54.96 17.72
N ARG A 155 35.48 55.50 17.87
CA ARG A 155 35.24 56.94 17.97
C ARG A 155 35.78 57.56 19.25
N LYS A 156 35.87 56.78 20.33
CA LYS A 156 36.37 57.22 21.64
C LYS A 156 37.85 56.94 21.87
N ALA A 157 38.48 56.14 21.00
CA ALA A 157 39.89 55.79 21.11
C ALA A 157 40.75 57.05 20.96
N THR A 158 41.65 57.26 21.91
CA THR A 158 42.53 58.44 21.95
C THR A 158 43.98 58.07 21.64
N THR A 159 44.32 56.78 21.68
CA THR A 159 45.68 56.29 21.45
C THR A 159 45.77 55.32 20.25
N TRP A 160 46.95 55.24 19.65
CA TRP A 160 47.21 54.39 18.49
C TRP A 160 47.12 52.88 18.81
N ASP A 161 47.48 52.47 20.02
CA ASP A 161 47.39 51.08 20.44
C ASP A 161 45.93 50.62 20.56
N GLU A 162 45.04 51.47 21.10
CA GLU A 162 43.58 51.22 21.10
C GLU A 162 43.00 51.06 19.68
N LEU A 163 43.49 51.85 18.72
CA LEU A 163 43.05 51.74 17.32
C LEU A 163 43.52 50.45 16.65
N LYS A 164 44.70 49.94 17.04
CA LYS A 164 45.26 48.68 16.52
C LYS A 164 44.47 47.48 17.02
N ASP A 165 44.13 47.44 18.30
CA ASP A 165 43.31 46.40 18.91
C ASP A 165 41.89 46.38 18.32
N ILE A 166 41.30 47.55 18.10
CA ILE A 166 39.98 47.68 17.46
C ILE A 166 40.02 47.16 16.01
N LYS A 167 41.12 47.42 15.28
CA LYS A 167 41.28 46.95 13.90
C LYS A 167 41.37 45.43 13.83
N GLU A 168 42.15 44.80 14.72
CA GLU A 168 42.25 43.35 14.80
C GLU A 168 40.93 42.69 15.19
N SER A 169 40.23 43.25 16.17
CA SER A 169 38.88 42.83 16.56
C SER A 169 37.88 42.89 15.40
N THR A 170 37.90 43.98 14.62
CA THR A 170 37.00 44.17 13.48
C THR A 170 37.27 43.14 12.37
N ILE A 171 38.54 42.83 12.09
CA ILE A 171 38.93 41.81 11.11
C ILE A 171 38.42 40.44 11.55
N ASN A 172 38.54 40.11 12.83
CA ASN A 172 38.11 38.81 13.36
C ASN A 172 36.58 38.67 13.30
N ASN A 173 35.83 39.71 13.66
CA ASN A 173 34.38 39.73 13.57
C ASN A 173 33.88 39.60 12.12
N ASN A 174 34.52 40.27 11.16
CA ASN A 174 34.17 40.14 9.74
C ASN A 174 34.41 38.72 9.22
N LYS A 175 35.51 38.06 9.62
CA LYS A 175 35.74 36.65 9.27
C LYS A 175 34.65 35.74 9.81
N HIS A 176 34.22 35.96 11.06
CA HIS A 176 33.14 35.19 11.67
C HIS A 176 31.79 35.45 10.98
N MET A 177 31.50 36.70 10.59
CA MET A 177 30.30 37.04 9.81
C MET A 177 30.28 36.38 8.42
N ILE A 178 31.41 36.36 7.72
CA ILE A 178 31.50 35.69 6.40
C ILE A 178 31.31 34.17 6.55
N SER A 179 31.93 33.56 7.57
CA SER A 179 31.76 32.13 7.85
C SER A 179 30.30 31.77 8.14
N THR A 180 29.63 32.55 8.99
CA THR A 180 28.21 32.35 9.32
C THR A 180 27.29 32.59 8.12
N LYS A 181 27.61 33.55 7.25
CA LYS A 181 26.89 33.75 5.98
C LYS A 181 27.06 32.57 5.01
N ILE A 182 28.26 32.01 4.89
CA ILE A 182 28.52 30.82 4.06
C ILE A 182 27.77 29.60 4.60
N GLN A 183 27.70 29.43 5.93
CA GLN A 183 26.87 28.37 6.55
C GLN A 183 25.38 28.57 6.29
N LEU A 184 24.91 29.81 6.25
CA LEU A 184 23.54 30.18 5.84
C LEU A 184 23.31 29.75 4.39
N ASP A 185 24.18 30.17 3.48
CA ASP A 185 24.04 29.90 2.06
C ASP A 185 24.13 28.39 1.75
N SER A 186 24.89 27.60 2.52
CA SER A 186 24.91 26.15 2.38
C SER A 186 23.65 25.46 2.93
N LEU A 187 23.13 25.93 4.08
CA LEU A 187 21.90 25.41 4.68
C LEU A 187 20.66 25.72 3.83
N PHE A 188 20.61 26.90 3.20
CA PHE A 188 19.47 27.31 2.37
C PHE A 188 19.65 26.99 0.87
N GLY A 189 20.87 26.99 0.36
CA GLY A 189 21.18 26.72 -1.05
C GLY A 189 21.01 25.26 -1.48
N LEU A 190 21.07 24.31 -0.54
CA LEU A 190 20.77 22.89 -0.80
C LEU A 190 19.24 22.58 -0.79
N GLY A 191 18.38 23.54 -0.45
CA GLY A 191 16.93 23.33 -0.28
C GLY A 191 16.02 23.84 -1.39
N LEU A 192 16.53 24.53 -2.43
CA LEU A 192 15.71 25.16 -3.47
C LEU A 192 16.16 24.78 -4.90
N LYS A 193 16.19 23.48 -5.17
CA LYS A 193 15.95 22.95 -6.52
C LYS A 193 14.93 21.81 -6.42
N PHE A 194 13.70 22.12 -6.02
CA PHE A 194 12.54 21.31 -6.34
C PHE A 194 11.81 22.02 -7.49
N ASN A 195 12.05 21.53 -8.70
CA ASN A 195 11.13 21.62 -9.82
C ASN A 195 10.51 20.22 -9.98
#